data_AF-A0A951PQR1-F1
#
_entry.id   AF-A0A951PQR1-F1
#
_cell.length_a   1.000
_cell.length_b   1.000
_cell.length_c   1.000
_cell.angle_alpha   90.00
_cell.angle_beta   90.00
_cell.angle_gamma   90.00
#
_symmetry.space_group_name_H-M   'P 1'
#
loop_
_entity.id
_entity.type
_entity.pdbx_description
1 polymer ?
#
loop_
_entity_poly.entity_id
_entity_poly.type
_entity_poly.pdbx_seq_one_letter_code
_entity_poly.pdbx_strand_id
1 'polypeptide(L)'
;SLFVLYFGTNRRYNQMAHHEILMGPRYREWMVDLFDRKHLASDFSLYLHRPTATDPTLAPPGCDSWYVLAPVPNLDGATDWKEMAKPYRDAIIQYLEQHYLPDLSSHIVTEHYIDPLHFRDELNSYKGTAFSVEPTLFQSAWFRPHNQSEDIPNLYCVGAGTHPGAGLPGVMSSGKIVAQMISSAG
;
A
#
# COMPACT_ATOMS: atom_id res chain seq x y z
N SER A 1 -3.04 -7.25 1.90
CA SER A 1 -3.04 -5.84 2.36
C SER A 1 -1.63 -5.29 2.32
N LEU A 2 -1.38 -4.14 2.95
CA LEU A 2 -0.10 -3.47 3.02
C LEU A 2 0.25 -3.10 4.48
N PHE A 3 1.54 -3.06 4.74
CA PHE A 3 2.14 -2.27 5.81
C PHE A 3 2.95 -1.16 5.12
N VAL A 4 2.75 0.08 5.51
CA VAL A 4 3.45 1.24 4.92
C VAL A 4 4.21 1.96 6.02
N LEU A 5 5.52 2.12 5.84
CA LEU A 5 6.39 2.84 6.75
C LEU A 5 6.90 4.10 6.07
N TYR A 6 6.49 5.25 6.57
CA TYR A 6 7.03 6.57 6.22
C TYR A 6 8.16 6.91 7.17
N PHE A 7 9.26 7.46 6.64
CA PHE A 7 10.35 7.97 7.47
C PHE A 7 11.12 9.09 6.77
N GLY A 8 11.68 9.99 7.57
CA GLY A 8 12.60 11.03 7.11
C GLY A 8 14.00 10.77 7.65
N THR A 9 15.03 11.06 6.85
CA THR A 9 16.42 10.93 7.26
C THR A 9 17.14 12.28 7.24
N ASN A 10 17.97 12.58 8.25
CA ASN A 10 18.79 13.80 8.29
C ASN A 10 20.02 13.78 7.35
N ARG A 11 20.07 12.80 6.45
CA ARG A 11 21.07 12.67 5.41
C ARG A 11 20.42 12.19 4.12
N ARG A 12 21.16 12.34 3.03
CA ARG A 12 20.80 11.76 1.74
C ARG A 12 21.50 10.45 1.46
N TYR A 13 20.80 9.56 0.76
CA TYR A 13 21.29 8.28 0.29
C TYR A 13 21.36 8.26 -1.24
N ASN A 14 22.19 9.12 -1.82
CA ASN A 14 22.22 9.45 -3.26
C ASN A 14 22.33 8.23 -4.20
N GLN A 15 22.83 7.09 -3.73
CA GLN A 15 22.91 5.84 -4.50
C GLN A 15 21.56 5.22 -4.82
N MET A 16 20.50 5.52 -4.06
CA MET A 16 19.17 4.95 -4.33
C MET A 16 18.46 5.70 -5.46
N ALA A 17 17.62 5.01 -6.23
CA ALA A 17 16.75 5.64 -7.20
C ALA A 17 15.49 6.26 -6.54
N HIS A 18 14.67 6.95 -7.34
CA HIS A 18 13.35 7.41 -6.91
C HIS A 18 12.45 6.23 -6.52
N HIS A 19 12.53 5.13 -7.26
CA HIS A 19 11.73 3.92 -7.07
C HIS A 19 12.64 2.70 -7.08
N GLU A 20 12.53 1.86 -6.05
CA GLU A 20 13.32 0.64 -5.90
C GLU A 20 12.41 -0.54 -5.55
N ILE A 21 12.64 -1.67 -6.19
CA ILE A 21 11.99 -2.94 -5.84
C ILE A 21 13.06 -3.84 -5.23
N LEU A 22 12.94 -4.09 -3.93
CA LEU A 22 13.86 -4.92 -3.16
C LEU A 22 13.26 -6.31 -3.08
N MET A 23 13.81 -7.24 -3.86
CA MET A 23 13.27 -8.60 -3.97
C MET A 23 13.82 -9.50 -2.88
N GLY A 24 12.91 -10.14 -2.12
CA GLY A 24 13.26 -11.20 -1.17
C GLY A 24 13.72 -12.49 -1.86
N PRO A 25 14.38 -13.40 -1.13
CA PRO A 25 15.00 -14.60 -1.70
C PRO A 25 14.00 -15.66 -2.17
N ARG A 26 12.76 -15.66 -1.66
CA ARG A 26 11.73 -16.70 -1.88
C ARG A 26 10.42 -16.11 -2.41
N TYR A 27 10.49 -15.30 -3.47
CA TYR A 27 9.33 -14.56 -3.99
C TYR A 27 8.07 -15.43 -4.21
N ARG A 28 8.22 -16.64 -4.79
CA ARG A 28 7.08 -17.50 -5.12
C ARG A 28 6.39 -18.05 -3.88
N GLU A 29 7.15 -18.59 -2.94
CA GLU A 29 6.62 -19.14 -1.69
C GLU A 29 6.02 -18.02 -0.83
N TRP A 30 6.67 -16.86 -0.80
CA TRP A 30 6.19 -15.68 -0.12
C TRP A 30 4.83 -15.21 -0.64
N MET A 31 4.58 -15.24 -1.95
CA MET A 31 3.25 -14.96 -2.51
C MET A 31 2.18 -15.96 -2.04
N VAL A 32 2.51 -17.25 -1.97
CA VAL A 32 1.59 -18.30 -1.47
C VAL A 32 1.28 -18.08 0.01
N ASP A 33 2.29 -17.75 0.82
CA ASP A 33 2.09 -17.44 2.23
C ASP A 33 1.15 -16.23 2.40
N LEU A 34 1.33 -15.20 1.57
CA LEU A 34 0.56 -13.96 1.62
C LEU A 34 -0.91 -14.12 1.20
N PHE A 35 -1.16 -14.70 0.02
CA PHE A 35 -2.49 -14.73 -0.61
C PHE A 35 -3.29 -15.97 -0.21
N ASP A 36 -2.66 -17.14 -0.18
CA ASP A 36 -3.37 -18.40 0.04
C ASP A 36 -3.45 -18.72 1.54
N ARG A 37 -2.32 -18.62 2.25
CA ARG A 37 -2.23 -19.02 3.66
C ARG A 37 -2.53 -17.89 4.64
N LYS A 38 -2.52 -16.64 4.17
CA LYS A 38 -2.67 -15.43 4.99
C LYS A 38 -1.70 -15.40 6.16
N HIS A 39 -0.49 -15.87 5.90
CA HIS A 39 0.60 -15.98 6.86
C HIS A 39 1.59 -14.83 6.63
N LEU A 40 1.95 -14.12 7.71
CA LEU A 40 2.98 -13.10 7.65
C LEU A 40 4.35 -13.77 7.69
N ALA A 41 4.99 -13.85 6.52
CA ALA A 41 6.34 -14.38 6.40
C ALA A 41 7.38 -13.50 7.12
N SER A 42 8.48 -14.10 7.55
CA SER A 42 9.60 -13.40 8.18
C SER A 42 10.52 -12.69 7.19
N ASP A 43 10.45 -13.05 5.90
CA ASP A 43 11.10 -12.34 4.80
C ASP A 43 10.09 -11.46 4.04
N PHE A 44 10.60 -10.48 3.29
CA PHE A 44 9.75 -9.55 2.56
C PHE A 44 10.39 -9.12 1.24
N SER A 45 9.52 -8.89 0.25
CA SER A 45 9.82 -8.02 -0.88
C SER A 45 9.25 -6.64 -0.60
N LEU A 46 10.07 -5.61 -0.76
CA LEU A 46 9.72 -4.24 -0.42
C LEU A 46 9.72 -3.36 -1.66
N TYR A 47 8.81 -2.41 -1.69
CA TYR A 47 8.91 -1.27 -2.57
C TYR A 47 9.37 -0.06 -1.75
N LEU A 48 10.51 0.51 -2.13
CA LEU A 48 11.09 1.68 -1.48
C LEU A 48 10.96 2.90 -2.40
N HIS A 49 10.40 3.97 -1.86
CA HIS A 49 10.17 5.23 -2.56
C HIS A 49 10.99 6.36 -1.94
N ARG A 50 11.80 7.04 -2.76
CA ARG A 50 12.58 8.22 -2.40
C ARG A 50 12.23 9.40 -3.31
N PRO A 51 11.12 10.10 -3.08
CA PRO A 51 10.69 11.16 -3.97
C PRO A 51 11.67 12.34 -4.02
N THR A 52 12.49 12.54 -2.98
CA THR A 52 13.56 13.55 -2.95
C THR A 52 14.68 13.32 -3.96
N ALA A 53 14.74 12.12 -4.59
CA ALA A 53 15.58 11.87 -5.75
C ALA A 53 15.22 12.78 -6.95
N THR A 54 13.94 13.14 -7.08
CA THR A 54 13.44 13.94 -8.19
C THR A 54 13.01 15.33 -7.74
N ASP A 55 12.40 15.44 -6.56
CA ASP A 55 11.98 16.71 -5.99
C ASP A 55 12.61 16.93 -4.60
N PRO A 56 13.76 17.62 -4.54
CA PRO A 56 14.44 17.94 -3.28
C PRO A 56 13.62 18.77 -2.29
N THR A 57 12.49 19.38 -2.70
CA THR A 57 11.66 20.21 -1.82
C THR A 57 10.78 19.41 -0.86
N LEU A 58 10.67 18.10 -1.08
CA LEU A 58 9.89 17.18 -0.25
C LEU A 58 10.57 16.78 1.07
N ALA A 59 11.75 17.34 1.36
CA ALA A 59 12.42 17.24 2.65
C ALA A 59 13.25 18.51 2.91
N PRO A 60 13.65 18.79 4.16
CA PRO A 60 14.60 19.85 4.46
C PRO A 60 15.92 19.70 3.68
N PRO A 61 16.69 20.79 3.49
CA PRO A 61 17.99 20.71 2.83
C PRO A 61 18.90 19.65 3.45
N GLY A 62 19.52 18.80 2.62
CA GLY A 62 20.40 17.71 3.08
C GLY A 62 19.68 16.47 3.62
N CYS A 63 18.36 16.46 3.69
CA CYS A 63 17.54 15.34 4.14
C CYS A 63 16.94 14.57 2.95
N ASP A 64 16.45 13.36 3.23
CA ASP A 64 15.57 12.59 2.33
C ASP A 64 14.25 12.24 3.04
N SER A 65 13.17 12.14 2.26
CA SER A 65 11.88 11.61 2.69
C SER A 65 11.64 10.28 1.99
N TRP A 66 11.01 9.34 2.70
CA TRP A 66 10.87 7.97 2.25
C TRP A 66 9.49 7.42 2.58
N TYR A 67 9.03 6.47 1.77
CA TYR A 67 8.15 5.43 2.28
C TYR A 67 8.54 4.05 1.76
N VAL A 68 8.25 3.05 2.57
CA VAL A 68 8.37 1.63 2.24
C VAL A 68 6.99 1.03 2.22
N LEU A 69 6.71 0.25 1.19
CA LEU A 69 5.49 -0.53 1.06
C LEU A 69 5.86 -2.01 1.11
N ALA A 70 5.30 -2.69 2.11
CA ALA A 70 5.46 -4.13 2.31
C ALA A 70 4.09 -4.81 2.15
N PRO A 71 3.94 -5.76 1.21
CA PRO A 71 2.72 -6.54 1.12
C PRO A 71 2.60 -7.52 2.30
N VAL A 72 1.46 -7.49 2.97
CA VAL A 72 1.17 -8.28 4.17
C VAL A 72 -0.24 -8.86 4.12
N PRO A 73 -0.56 -9.95 4.84
CA PRO A 73 -1.91 -10.50 4.84
C PRO A 73 -2.96 -9.44 5.25
N ASN A 74 -4.19 -9.59 4.76
CA ASN A 74 -5.29 -8.78 5.26
C ASN A 74 -5.75 -9.30 6.65
N LEU A 75 -6.76 -8.66 7.23
CA LEU A 75 -7.25 -8.99 8.58
C LEU A 75 -8.03 -10.32 8.68
N ASP A 76 -8.13 -11.10 7.60
CA ASP A 76 -8.57 -12.50 7.71
C ASP A 76 -7.43 -13.43 8.19
N GLY A 77 -6.18 -12.95 8.18
CA GLY A 77 -5.04 -13.68 8.74
C GLY A 77 -5.01 -13.67 10.27
N ALA A 78 -4.15 -14.50 10.87
CA ALA A 78 -4.05 -14.65 12.32
C ALA A 78 -3.10 -13.63 13.00
N THR A 79 -2.48 -12.73 12.24
CA THR A 79 -1.52 -11.75 12.76
C THR A 79 -2.20 -10.73 13.68
N ASP A 80 -1.78 -10.66 14.94
CA ASP A 80 -2.15 -9.56 15.83
C ASP A 80 -1.29 -8.33 15.53
N TRP A 81 -1.84 -7.39 14.76
CA TRP A 81 -1.15 -6.17 14.37
C TRP A 81 -0.88 -5.22 15.54
N LYS A 82 -1.61 -5.31 16.65
CA LYS A 82 -1.31 -4.48 17.84
C LYS A 82 0.04 -4.84 18.46
N GLU A 83 0.42 -6.10 18.37
CA GLU A 83 1.70 -6.60 18.86
C GLU A 83 2.76 -6.65 17.76
N MET A 84 2.37 -7.01 16.53
CA MET A 84 3.31 -7.28 15.42
C MET A 84 3.76 -6.05 14.64
N ALA A 85 3.02 -4.93 14.67
CA ALA A 85 3.34 -3.76 13.86
C ALA A 85 4.74 -3.20 14.14
N LYS A 86 5.12 -3.04 15.42
CA LYS A 86 6.45 -2.52 15.77
C LYS A 86 7.58 -3.51 15.48
N PRO A 87 7.51 -4.81 15.85
CA PRO A 87 8.49 -5.80 15.44
C PRO A 87 8.69 -5.86 13.92
N TYR A 88 7.60 -5.79 13.15
CA TYR A 88 7.68 -5.78 11.69
C TYR A 88 8.35 -4.51 11.14
N ARG A 89 8.02 -3.34 11.71
CA ARG A 89 8.70 -2.07 11.42
C ARG A 89 10.20 -2.18 11.65
N ASP A 90 10.59 -2.70 12.82
CA ASP A 90 11.99 -2.78 13.23
C ASP A 90 12.77 -3.76 12.30
N ALA A 91 12.13 -4.85 11.88
CA ALA A 91 12.70 -5.78 10.90
C ALA A 91 12.92 -5.14 9.51
N ILE A 92 11.98 -4.31 9.04
CA ILE A 92 12.13 -3.55 7.79
C ILE A 92 13.32 -2.59 7.87
N ILE A 93 13.43 -1.82 8.96
CA ILE A 93 14.53 -0.87 9.16
C ILE A 93 15.87 -1.61 9.20
N GLN A 94 15.94 -2.71 9.93
CA GLN A 94 17.16 -3.52 10.02
C GLN A 94 17.58 -4.08 8.66
N TYR A 95 16.62 -4.60 7.88
CA TYR A 95 16.89 -5.09 6.52
C TYR A 95 17.41 -3.97 5.60
N LEU A 96 16.75 -2.81 5.59
CA LEU A 96 17.19 -1.67 4.80
C LEU A 96 18.58 -1.21 5.20
N GLU A 97 18.87 -1.15 6.49
CA GLU A 97 20.17 -0.74 7.01
C GLU A 97 21.30 -1.68 6.57
N GLN A 98 21.07 -2.99 6.69
CA GLN A 98 22.07 -4.01 6.38
C GLN A 98 22.41 -4.08 4.88
N HIS A 99 21.47 -3.73 4.01
CA HIS A 99 21.60 -4.01 2.58
C HIS A 99 21.70 -2.77 1.69
N TYR A 100 21.07 -1.64 2.07
CA TYR A 100 20.86 -0.52 1.13
C TYR A 100 21.16 0.86 1.73
N LEU A 101 20.85 1.06 3.01
CA LEU A 101 20.86 2.34 3.70
C LEU A 101 21.77 2.28 4.94
N PRO A 102 23.10 2.29 4.80
CA PRO A 102 24.00 2.21 5.95
C PRO A 102 23.68 3.23 7.04
N ASP A 103 23.78 2.80 8.30
CA ASP A 103 23.51 3.59 9.51
C ASP A 103 22.09 4.17 9.61
N LEU A 104 21.11 3.63 8.85
CA LEU A 104 19.75 4.16 8.75
C LEU A 104 19.12 4.49 10.10
N SER A 105 19.15 3.57 11.05
CA SER A 105 18.50 3.73 12.36
C SER A 105 18.99 4.97 13.11
N SER A 106 20.26 5.35 12.92
CA SER A 106 20.84 6.55 13.56
C SER A 106 20.45 7.87 12.87
N HIS A 107 19.94 7.78 11.64
CA HIS A 107 19.64 8.93 10.79
C HIS A 107 18.14 9.20 10.63
N ILE A 108 17.26 8.29 11.08
CA ILE A 108 15.81 8.53 11.11
C ILE A 108 15.50 9.67 12.08
N VAL A 109 14.90 10.74 11.57
CA VAL A 109 14.47 11.91 12.38
C VAL A 109 12.99 11.88 12.74
N THR A 110 12.19 11.22 11.91
CA THR A 110 10.76 11.04 12.11
C THR A 110 10.33 9.79 11.37
N GLU A 111 9.29 9.14 11.87
CA GLU A 111 8.69 7.98 11.23
C GLU A 111 7.21 7.88 11.60
N HIS A 112 6.46 7.21 10.74
CA HIS A 112 5.07 6.87 10.94
C HIS A 112 4.76 5.62 10.13
N TYR A 113 3.99 4.69 10.69
CA TYR A 113 3.53 3.54 9.94
C TYR A 113 2.01 3.41 9.97
N ILE A 114 1.49 2.82 8.90
CA ILE A 114 0.11 2.36 8.81
C ILE A 114 0.11 0.86 8.48
N ASP A 115 -0.89 0.17 8.98
CA ASP A 115 -1.02 -1.28 8.89
C ASP A 115 -2.46 -1.67 8.50
N PRO A 116 -2.78 -2.96 8.36
CA PRO A 116 -4.13 -3.41 8.05
C PRO A 116 -5.23 -2.91 9.01
N LEU A 117 -4.92 -2.59 10.27
CA LEU A 117 -5.91 -2.00 11.19
C LEU A 117 -6.22 -0.57 10.79
N HIS A 118 -5.22 0.24 10.45
CA HIS A 118 -5.44 1.61 9.94
C HIS A 118 -6.32 1.59 8.69
N PHE A 119 -6.06 0.69 7.73
CA PHE A 119 -6.92 0.56 6.54
C PHE A 119 -8.37 0.25 6.92
N ARG A 120 -8.62 -0.60 7.94
CA ARG A 120 -9.97 -0.93 8.38
C ARG A 120 -10.64 0.23 9.13
N ASP A 121 -9.94 0.80 10.10
CA ASP A 121 -10.53 1.69 11.10
C ASP A 121 -10.62 3.14 10.62
N GLU A 122 -9.60 3.63 9.90
CA GLU A 122 -9.55 5.02 9.44
C GLU A 122 -10.08 5.16 8.00
N LEU A 123 -9.78 4.18 7.14
CA LEU A 123 -10.16 4.23 5.72
C LEU A 123 -11.42 3.41 5.38
N ASN A 124 -12.04 2.77 6.37
CA ASN A 124 -13.21 1.91 6.21
C ASN A 124 -13.02 0.80 5.16
N SER A 125 -11.79 0.35 4.94
CA SER A 125 -11.50 -0.73 4.01
C SER A 125 -11.92 -2.07 4.60
N TYR A 126 -12.81 -2.77 3.91
CA TYR A 126 -13.23 -4.12 4.30
C TYR A 126 -12.02 -5.03 4.46
N LYS A 127 -11.95 -5.74 5.60
CA LYS A 127 -10.83 -6.62 5.99
C LYS A 127 -9.46 -5.91 6.04
N GLY A 128 -9.46 -4.57 6.09
CA GLY A 128 -8.25 -3.77 6.08
C GLY A 128 -7.45 -3.91 4.79
N THR A 129 -8.09 -4.07 3.62
CA THR A 129 -7.37 -4.18 2.33
C THR A 129 -6.96 -2.81 1.77
N ALA A 130 -5.72 -2.71 1.28
CA ALA A 130 -5.23 -1.47 0.69
C ALA A 130 -5.78 -1.16 -0.72
N PHE A 131 -6.22 -2.19 -1.47
CA PHE A 131 -6.66 -2.06 -2.86
C PHE A 131 -8.09 -2.54 -3.09
N SER A 132 -8.90 -2.57 -2.03
CA SER A 132 -10.27 -3.10 -2.04
C SER A 132 -10.35 -4.57 -2.45
N VAL A 133 -10.73 -4.86 -3.70
CA VAL A 133 -10.99 -6.21 -4.20
C VAL A 133 -9.73 -6.79 -4.83
N GLU A 134 -9.43 -8.05 -4.51
CA GLU A 134 -8.30 -8.78 -5.08
C GLU A 134 -8.44 -8.89 -6.62
N PRO A 135 -7.35 -8.77 -7.40
CA PRO A 135 -7.40 -8.85 -8.85
C PRO A 135 -7.51 -10.31 -9.34
N THR A 136 -8.43 -11.10 -8.79
CA THR A 136 -8.77 -12.42 -9.33
C THR A 136 -9.62 -12.27 -10.59
N LEU A 137 -9.69 -13.31 -11.42
CA LEU A 137 -10.46 -13.29 -12.68
C LEU A 137 -11.93 -12.88 -12.44
N PHE A 138 -12.57 -13.46 -11.42
CA PHE A 138 -13.97 -13.20 -11.06
C PHE A 138 -14.18 -11.91 -10.28
N GLN A 139 -13.12 -11.17 -9.98
CA GLN A 139 -13.17 -9.89 -9.28
C GLN A 139 -12.54 -8.75 -10.10
N SER A 140 -12.36 -9.00 -11.40
CA SER A 140 -11.75 -8.07 -12.34
C SER A 140 -12.71 -7.74 -13.48
N ALA A 141 -12.45 -6.62 -14.14
CA ALA A 141 -13.19 -6.16 -15.32
C ALA A 141 -14.71 -6.17 -15.11
N TRP A 142 -15.44 -6.97 -15.92
CA TRP A 142 -16.89 -7.03 -15.92
C TRP A 142 -17.50 -7.50 -14.59
N PHE A 143 -16.81 -8.39 -13.88
CA PHE A 143 -17.29 -8.98 -12.63
C PHE A 143 -17.01 -8.11 -11.40
N ARG A 144 -16.42 -6.92 -11.58
CA ARG A 144 -16.35 -5.92 -10.51
C ARG A 144 -17.75 -5.35 -10.23
N PRO A 145 -18.03 -4.97 -8.98
CA PRO A 145 -19.23 -4.19 -8.67
C PRO A 145 -19.38 -2.99 -9.60
N HIS A 146 -20.55 -2.85 -10.21
CA HIS A 146 -20.85 -1.77 -11.14
C HIS A 146 -21.04 -0.43 -10.43
N ASN A 147 -20.96 0.64 -11.21
CA ASN A 147 -21.08 2.01 -10.70
C ASN A 147 -22.52 2.41 -10.32
N GLN A 148 -23.52 1.68 -10.78
CA GLN A 148 -24.93 1.89 -10.43
C GLN A 148 -25.46 0.63 -9.72
N SER A 149 -26.24 0.82 -8.66
CA SER A 149 -26.90 -0.29 -7.98
C SER A 149 -27.98 -0.91 -8.87
N GLU A 150 -28.00 -2.24 -8.94
CA GLU A 150 -29.06 -3.01 -9.61
C GLU A 150 -30.36 -3.06 -8.80
N ASP A 151 -30.25 -2.88 -7.47
CA ASP A 151 -31.35 -3.04 -6.53
C ASP A 151 -31.99 -1.71 -6.09
N ILE A 152 -31.19 -0.64 -6.00
CA ILE A 152 -31.61 0.66 -5.46
C ILE A 152 -31.53 1.75 -6.53
N PRO A 153 -32.67 2.29 -6.99
CA PRO A 153 -32.69 3.40 -7.93
C PRO A 153 -31.91 4.61 -7.40
N ASN A 154 -31.17 5.29 -8.28
CA ASN A 154 -30.36 6.48 -7.98
C ASN A 154 -29.26 6.28 -6.92
N LEU A 155 -28.87 5.04 -6.64
CA LEU A 155 -27.68 4.74 -5.84
C LEU A 155 -26.50 4.42 -6.76
N TYR A 156 -25.38 5.12 -6.53
CA TYR A 156 -24.14 4.96 -7.30
C TYR A 156 -22.96 4.67 -6.38
N CYS A 157 -22.03 3.86 -6.88
CA CYS A 157 -20.82 3.46 -6.19
C CYS A 157 -19.59 3.93 -6.97
N VAL A 158 -18.62 4.50 -6.26
CA VAL A 158 -17.39 5.05 -6.84
C VAL A 158 -16.18 4.64 -6.00
N GLY A 159 -15.05 4.42 -6.66
CA GLY A 159 -13.77 4.18 -6.00
C GLY A 159 -13.09 2.87 -6.41
N ALA A 160 -12.14 2.43 -5.59
CA ALA A 160 -11.23 1.33 -5.92
C ALA A 160 -11.92 -0.05 -5.96
N GLY A 161 -13.05 -0.18 -5.24
CA GLY A 161 -13.83 -1.42 -5.16
C GLY A 161 -14.83 -1.60 -6.29
N THR A 162 -15.09 -0.56 -7.07
CA THR A 162 -16.06 -0.55 -8.15
C THR A 162 -15.37 -0.46 -9.50
N HIS A 163 -16.13 -0.64 -10.57
CA HIS A 163 -15.64 -0.40 -11.92
C HIS A 163 -15.04 1.02 -12.05
N PRO A 164 -13.92 1.21 -12.78
CA PRO A 164 -13.10 0.20 -13.46
C PRO A 164 -12.07 -0.51 -12.56
N GLY A 165 -11.72 0.06 -11.40
CA GLY A 165 -10.92 -0.61 -10.39
C GLY A 165 -10.02 0.29 -9.56
N ALA A 166 -9.05 -0.33 -8.90
CA ALA A 166 -8.13 0.32 -7.96
C ALA A 166 -7.02 1.14 -8.67
N GLY A 167 -6.32 1.94 -7.87
CA GLY A 167 -5.27 2.85 -8.33
C GLY A 167 -5.81 4.21 -8.80
N LEU A 168 -4.96 5.22 -8.80
CA LEU A 168 -5.37 6.60 -9.09
C LEU A 168 -6.12 6.74 -10.44
N PRO A 169 -5.65 6.15 -11.56
CA PRO A 169 -6.40 6.23 -12.82
C PRO A 169 -7.76 5.54 -12.76
N GLY A 170 -7.85 4.40 -12.08
CA GLY A 170 -9.08 3.61 -11.95
C GLY A 170 -10.14 4.34 -11.13
N VAL A 171 -9.75 4.84 -9.96
CA VAL A 171 -10.61 5.62 -9.06
C VAL A 171 -11.10 6.90 -9.73
N MET A 172 -10.22 7.65 -10.39
CA MET A 172 -10.59 8.87 -11.11
C MET A 172 -11.58 8.59 -12.24
N SER A 173 -11.35 7.52 -13.00
CA SER A 173 -12.25 7.10 -14.08
C SER A 173 -13.61 6.66 -13.53
N SER A 174 -13.63 5.95 -12.41
CA SER A 174 -14.85 5.58 -11.68
C SER A 174 -15.72 6.80 -11.39
N GLY A 175 -15.11 7.86 -10.84
CA GLY A 175 -15.81 9.11 -10.53
C GLY A 175 -16.34 9.82 -11.78
N LYS A 176 -15.55 9.85 -12.86
CA LYS A 176 -15.98 10.42 -14.13
C LYS A 176 -17.19 9.70 -14.72
N ILE A 177 -17.19 8.37 -14.68
CA ILE A 177 -18.29 7.53 -15.19
C ILE A 177 -19.58 7.83 -14.42
N VAL A 178 -19.53 7.82 -13.08
CA VAL A 178 -20.69 8.12 -12.25
C VAL A 178 -21.21 9.55 -12.49
N ALA A 179 -20.32 10.54 -12.58
CA ALA A 179 -20.72 11.92 -12.86
C ALA A 179 -21.45 12.05 -14.21
N GLN A 180 -21.01 11.32 -15.24
CA GLN A 180 -21.66 11.27 -16.55
C GLN A 180 -23.02 10.56 -16.50
N MET A 181 -23.13 9.45 -15.77
CA MET A 181 -24.40 8.74 -15.56
C MET A 181 -25.45 9.65 -14.92
N ILE A 182 -25.07 10.35 -13.83
CA ILE A 182 -25.96 11.29 -13.14
C ILE A 182 -26.37 12.44 -14.06
N SER A 183 -25.43 13.02 -14.81
CA SER A 183 -25.70 14.15 -15.70
C SER A 183 -26.58 13.79 -16.89
N SER A 184 -26.58 12.53 -17.33
CA SER A 184 -27.34 12.05 -18.48
C SER A 184 -28.73 11.52 -18.11
N ALA A 185 -29.02 11.40 -16.82
CA ALA A 185 -30.30 10.91 -16.29
C ALA A 185 -31.32 12.03 -16.01
N GLY A 186 -30.91 13.30 -16.16
CA GLY A 186 -31.77 14.49 -16.08
C GLY A 186 -32.02 15.10 -17.45
#